data_AF-A0A660VTL0-F1
#
_entry.id   AF-A0A660VTL0-F1
#
_cell.length_a   1.000
_cell.length_b   1.000
_cell.length_c   1.000
_cell.angle_alpha   90.00
_cell.angle_beta   90.00
_cell.angle_gamma   90.00
#
_symmetry.space_group_name_H-M   'P 1'
#
loop_
_entity.id
_entity.type
_entity.pdbx_description
1 polymer ?
#
loop_
_entity_poly.entity_id
_entity_poly.type
_entity_poly.pdbx_seq_one_letter_code
_entity_poly.pdbx_strand_id
1 'polypeptide(L)'
;MTLNPLADAPAQAAGDFASDLAESVRRLRAAFTELLAAIGADPACPQDNSRAFGINRNLSWKLSKIVHSTDPSEVAGHLPGASGLAILLRSCSRHGADPAVCQRVTDAMAGFDQMAARHADDRAGLDMLLSAMVAGEAGAARLEASRQRAFAGNSAIWGVRARLQFGTHIHTPSAEQPGLVDVSSVGGLLDFRRLRPTASWPVARHMDASGDARHSVTAEALMATSDPQAAPLMRDWSTIAPEALRRVDIDSGIVWELADGPVGRTGSSDIVFGRRVNALGPAFAEGDITTATAIVNLGTPVERAQLELLMHRDLVGEQTPEVRLQSMVETSSALSGHDRGALRLPVTERLLNLGSCPPSLASPHAARHSELVKCSIEALGFTPADFLGWRIVLRHPPMPSALGLVIQLPSQPT
;
A
#
# COMPACT_ATOMS: atom_id res chain seq x y z
N MET A 1 -16.39 -25.16 28.01
CA MET A 1 -15.36 -25.47 27.01
C MET A 1 -14.33 -24.36 27.09
N THR A 2 -13.24 -24.63 27.80
CA THR A 2 -12.22 -23.66 28.20
C THR A 2 -11.41 -23.22 26.98
N LEU A 3 -11.48 -21.92 26.66
CA LEU A 3 -10.65 -21.30 25.63
C LEU A 3 -9.19 -21.29 26.12
N ASN A 4 -8.33 -21.91 25.33
CA ASN A 4 -6.88 -21.99 25.53
C ASN A 4 -6.27 -20.57 25.38
N PRO A 5 -5.34 -20.11 26.24
CA PRO A 5 -4.72 -18.81 26.07
C PRO A 5 -3.62 -18.92 24.99
N LEU A 6 -3.93 -18.49 23.78
CA LEU A 6 -2.94 -18.12 22.78
C LEU A 6 -2.45 -16.69 23.08
N ALA A 7 -1.61 -16.55 24.11
CA ALA A 7 -0.95 -15.29 24.41
C ALA A 7 0.44 -15.60 24.97
N ASP A 8 1.45 -15.59 24.08
CA ASP A 8 2.88 -15.26 24.34
C ASP A 8 3.81 -15.68 23.16
N ALA A 9 3.37 -16.58 22.27
CA ALA A 9 4.21 -17.15 21.21
C ALA A 9 4.73 -16.19 20.10
N PRO A 10 3.96 -15.19 19.59
CA PRO A 10 4.40 -14.43 18.39
C PRO A 10 5.50 -13.40 18.69
N ALA A 11 5.53 -12.81 19.88
CA ALA A 11 6.57 -11.84 20.25
C ALA A 11 7.94 -12.52 20.49
N GLN A 12 7.92 -13.76 20.99
CA GLN A 12 9.13 -14.53 21.29
C GLN A 12 9.80 -15.02 19.99
N ALA A 13 9.03 -15.50 19.01
CA ALA A 13 9.55 -15.93 17.71
C ALA A 13 10.20 -14.79 16.91
N ALA A 14 9.62 -13.58 16.94
CA ALA A 14 10.22 -12.40 16.32
C ALA A 14 11.50 -11.94 17.04
N GLY A 15 11.55 -12.09 18.37
CA GLY A 15 12.74 -11.86 19.18
C GLY A 15 13.90 -12.81 18.83
N ASP A 16 13.60 -14.08 18.61
CA ASP A 16 14.58 -15.11 18.27
C ASP A 16 15.25 -14.85 16.91
N PHE A 17 14.48 -14.54 15.85
CA PHE A 17 15.05 -14.24 14.54
C PHE A 17 15.90 -12.97 14.55
N ALA A 18 15.41 -11.88 15.15
CA ALA A 18 16.14 -10.62 15.19
C ALA A 18 17.49 -10.77 15.91
N SER A 19 17.51 -11.52 17.02
CA SER A 19 18.72 -11.83 17.77
C SER A 19 19.68 -12.70 16.95
N ASP A 20 19.20 -13.80 16.35
CA ASP A 20 20.00 -14.72 15.54
C ASP A 20 20.62 -14.02 14.32
N LEU A 21 19.85 -13.14 13.65
CA LEU A 21 20.31 -12.33 12.53
C LEU A 21 21.40 -11.35 12.98
N ALA A 22 21.17 -10.61 14.06
CA ALA A 22 22.12 -9.62 14.57
C ALA A 22 23.43 -10.28 15.00
N GLU A 23 23.37 -11.46 15.63
CA GLU A 23 24.57 -12.23 15.98
C GLU A 23 25.30 -12.75 14.74
N SER A 24 24.58 -13.35 13.78
CA SER A 24 25.16 -13.88 12.55
C SER A 24 25.86 -12.78 11.74
N VAL A 25 25.23 -11.60 11.60
CA VAL A 25 25.83 -10.44 10.94
C VAL A 25 27.06 -9.94 11.69
N ARG A 26 27.04 -9.88 13.02
CA ARG A 26 28.18 -9.44 13.82
C ARG A 26 29.39 -10.36 13.60
N ARG A 27 29.17 -11.68 13.60
CA ARG A 27 30.22 -12.68 13.33
C ARG A 27 30.78 -12.55 11.91
N LEU A 28 29.92 -12.36 10.91
CA LEU A 28 30.34 -12.12 9.52
C LEU A 28 31.18 -10.86 9.38
N ARG A 29 30.74 -9.74 9.98
CA ARG A 29 31.46 -8.48 9.94
C ARG A 29 32.84 -8.59 10.57
N ALA A 30 32.93 -9.24 11.74
CA ALA A 30 34.20 -9.49 12.40
C ALA A 30 35.14 -10.32 11.51
N ALA A 31 34.65 -11.44 10.97
CA ALA A 31 35.45 -12.32 10.12
C ALA A 31 35.93 -11.63 8.83
N PHE A 32 35.08 -10.87 8.14
CA PHE A 32 35.49 -10.11 6.95
C PHE A 32 36.47 -8.97 7.30
N THR A 33 36.30 -8.31 8.44
CA THR A 33 37.23 -7.27 8.89
C THR A 33 38.62 -7.85 9.16
N GLU A 34 38.69 -8.98 9.87
CA GLU A 34 39.93 -9.71 10.11
C GLU A 34 40.59 -10.19 8.82
N LEU A 35 39.81 -10.70 7.86
CA LEU A 35 40.32 -11.14 6.57
C LEU A 35 40.98 -10.00 5.78
N LEU A 36 40.33 -8.82 5.75
CA LEU A 36 40.90 -7.64 5.07
C LEU A 36 42.14 -7.13 5.80
N ALA A 37 42.11 -7.07 7.12
CA ALA A 37 43.26 -6.68 7.94
C ALA A 37 44.47 -7.61 7.72
N ALA A 38 44.24 -8.92 7.59
CA ALA A 38 45.30 -9.92 7.40
C ALA A 38 46.11 -9.73 6.10
N ILE A 39 45.51 -9.10 5.08
CA ILE A 39 46.19 -8.78 3.81
C ILE A 39 46.58 -7.30 3.72
N GLY A 40 46.35 -6.50 4.77
CA GLY A 40 46.59 -5.06 4.76
C GLY A 40 45.64 -4.27 3.85
N ALA A 41 44.44 -4.79 3.57
CA ALA A 41 43.44 -4.11 2.78
C ALA A 41 42.66 -3.09 3.61
N ASP A 42 42.51 -1.87 3.10
CA ASP A 42 41.71 -0.83 3.74
C ASP A 42 40.26 -0.88 3.24
N PRO A 43 39.27 -1.32 4.05
CA PRO A 43 37.88 -1.42 3.62
C PRO A 43 37.29 -0.08 3.15
N ALA A 44 37.86 1.07 3.52
CA ALA A 44 37.43 2.39 3.05
C ALA A 44 37.86 2.69 1.60
N CYS A 45 38.83 1.93 1.06
CA CYS A 45 39.41 2.14 -0.27
C CYS A 45 39.14 0.95 -1.22
N PRO A 46 37.87 0.63 -1.55
CA PRO A 46 37.51 -0.57 -2.33
C PRO A 46 38.10 -0.60 -3.75
N GLN A 47 38.34 0.57 -4.37
CA GLN A 47 38.95 0.61 -5.70
C GLN A 47 40.44 0.24 -5.64
N ASP A 48 41.14 0.70 -4.62
CA ASP A 48 42.56 0.42 -4.41
C ASP A 48 42.75 -1.04 -4.00
N ASN A 49 41.89 -1.55 -3.12
CA ASN A 49 41.88 -2.98 -2.76
C ASN A 49 41.64 -3.88 -3.97
N SER A 50 40.73 -3.49 -4.88
CA SER A 50 40.48 -4.26 -6.11
C SER A 50 41.74 -4.37 -6.97
N ARG A 51 42.51 -3.27 -7.09
CA ARG A 51 43.77 -3.23 -7.87
C ARG A 51 44.92 -3.96 -7.17
N ALA A 52 45.10 -3.70 -5.87
CA ALA A 52 46.21 -4.22 -5.09
C ALA A 52 46.10 -5.73 -4.84
N PHE A 53 44.88 -6.24 -4.63
CA PHE A 53 44.65 -7.62 -4.19
C PHE A 53 43.95 -8.50 -5.23
N GLY A 54 43.74 -7.99 -6.45
CA GLY A 54 43.09 -8.72 -7.55
C GLY A 54 41.62 -9.10 -7.28
N ILE A 55 40.98 -8.47 -6.30
CA ILE A 55 39.57 -8.71 -5.95
C ILE A 55 38.69 -8.00 -6.99
N ASN A 56 37.64 -8.65 -7.47
CA ASN A 56 36.69 -8.02 -8.40
C ASN A 56 36.12 -6.71 -7.80
N ARG A 57 36.03 -5.64 -8.59
CA ARG A 57 35.57 -4.31 -8.14
C ARG A 57 34.22 -4.33 -7.41
N ASN A 58 33.26 -5.12 -7.91
CA ASN A 58 31.94 -5.26 -7.28
C ASN A 58 32.05 -5.96 -5.92
N LEU A 59 32.85 -7.02 -5.84
CA LEU A 59 33.08 -7.75 -4.60
C LEU A 59 33.80 -6.89 -3.55
N SER A 60 34.78 -6.10 -3.95
CA SER A 60 35.46 -5.16 -3.04
C SER A 60 34.52 -4.08 -2.50
N TRP A 61 33.63 -3.54 -3.34
CA TRP A 61 32.58 -2.61 -2.90
C TRP A 61 31.60 -3.27 -1.91
N LYS A 62 31.15 -4.51 -2.17
CA LYS A 62 30.29 -5.25 -1.25
C LYS A 62 30.96 -5.49 0.11
N LEU A 63 32.24 -5.83 0.12
CA LEU A 63 33.00 -6.02 1.36
C LEU A 63 33.12 -4.72 2.17
N SER A 64 33.37 -3.60 1.49
CA SER A 64 33.33 -2.29 2.13
C SER A 64 31.97 -2.03 2.79
N LYS A 65 30.87 -2.35 2.12
CA LYS A 65 29.52 -2.22 2.68
C LYS A 65 29.27 -3.12 3.88
N ILE A 66 29.68 -4.38 3.82
CA ILE A 66 29.55 -5.33 4.93
C ILE A 66 30.29 -4.81 6.17
N VAL A 67 31.55 -4.37 6.02
CA VAL A 67 32.38 -3.93 7.15
C VAL A 67 31.83 -2.67 7.81
N HIS A 68 31.38 -1.69 7.01
CA HIS A 68 30.94 -0.39 7.54
C HIS A 68 29.48 -0.34 8.00
N SER A 69 28.58 -1.15 7.43
CA SER A 69 27.16 -1.09 7.79
C SER A 69 26.89 -1.70 9.16
N THR A 70 26.11 -1.00 9.97
CA THR A 70 25.61 -1.50 11.26
C THR A 70 24.20 -2.09 11.17
N ASP A 71 23.52 -1.94 10.04
CA ASP A 71 22.18 -2.52 9.81
C ASP A 71 22.31 -3.98 9.34
N PRO A 72 21.84 -4.97 10.12
CA PRO A 72 21.86 -6.36 9.71
C PRO A 72 21.22 -6.64 8.35
N SER A 73 20.20 -5.87 7.98
CA SER A 73 19.44 -6.06 6.73
C SER A 73 20.16 -5.51 5.51
N GLU A 74 20.97 -4.46 5.67
CA GLU A 74 21.87 -3.96 4.64
C GLU A 74 23.03 -4.95 4.42
N VAL A 75 23.63 -5.45 5.51
CA VAL A 75 24.75 -6.42 5.43
C VAL A 75 24.35 -7.69 4.70
N ALA A 76 23.21 -8.29 5.06
CA ALA A 76 22.70 -9.51 4.43
C ALA A 76 22.56 -9.36 2.90
N GLY A 77 22.10 -8.21 2.42
CA GLY A 77 21.95 -7.90 0.99
C GLY A 77 23.27 -7.78 0.22
N HIS A 78 24.39 -7.60 0.92
CA HIS A 78 25.71 -7.46 0.31
C HIS A 78 26.57 -8.72 0.39
N LEU A 79 26.17 -9.74 1.15
CA LEU A 79 26.96 -10.97 1.30
C LEU A 79 27.23 -11.64 -0.06
N PRO A 80 28.45 -12.13 -0.31
CA PRO A 80 28.74 -12.88 -1.53
C PRO A 80 27.98 -14.22 -1.56
N GLY A 81 27.75 -14.75 -2.76
CA GLY A 81 27.37 -16.16 -2.93
C GLY A 81 28.61 -17.07 -2.89
N ALA A 82 28.39 -18.39 -2.88
CA ALA A 82 29.47 -19.40 -2.75
C ALA A 82 30.63 -19.21 -3.74
N SER A 83 30.34 -18.93 -5.02
CA SER A 83 31.38 -18.68 -6.03
C SER A 83 32.18 -17.41 -5.73
N GLY A 84 31.51 -16.32 -5.34
CA GLY A 84 32.17 -15.07 -4.97
C GLY A 84 33.04 -15.21 -3.72
N LEU A 85 32.56 -15.98 -2.73
CA LEU A 85 33.30 -16.29 -1.52
C LEU A 85 34.57 -17.09 -1.84
N ALA A 86 34.47 -18.13 -2.68
CA ALA A 86 35.62 -18.95 -3.07
C ALA A 86 36.69 -18.12 -3.82
N ILE A 87 36.27 -17.19 -4.67
CA ILE A 87 37.18 -16.25 -5.36
C ILE A 87 37.88 -15.34 -4.35
N LEU A 88 37.13 -14.77 -3.41
CA LEU A 88 37.68 -13.89 -2.37
C LEU A 88 38.74 -14.60 -1.54
N LEU A 89 38.39 -15.74 -0.95
CA LEU A 89 39.28 -16.50 -0.07
C LEU A 89 40.56 -16.91 -0.81
N ARG A 90 40.45 -17.35 -2.07
CA ARG A 90 41.62 -17.67 -2.90
C ARG A 90 42.51 -16.45 -3.13
N SER A 91 41.92 -15.28 -3.37
CA SER A 91 42.67 -14.03 -3.55
C SER A 91 43.40 -13.63 -2.27
N CYS A 92 42.70 -13.66 -1.13
CA CYS A 92 43.28 -13.31 0.17
C CYS A 92 44.40 -14.28 0.58
N SER A 93 44.21 -15.59 0.39
CA SER A 93 45.26 -16.58 0.67
C SER A 93 46.51 -16.39 -0.20
N ARG A 94 46.36 -16.01 -1.48
CA ARG A 94 47.50 -15.66 -2.34
C ARG A 94 48.26 -14.42 -1.87
N HIS A 95 47.66 -13.61 -1.01
CA HIS A 95 48.23 -12.38 -0.46
C HIS A 95 48.56 -12.51 1.03
N GLY A 96 48.71 -13.74 1.52
CA GLY A 96 49.26 -14.00 2.84
C GLY A 96 48.24 -14.09 3.96
N ALA A 97 46.93 -14.13 3.67
CA ALA A 97 45.94 -14.42 4.69
C ALA A 97 46.15 -15.82 5.28
N ASP A 98 46.26 -15.89 6.61
CA ASP A 98 46.39 -17.14 7.36
C ASP A 98 45.18 -18.08 7.05
N PRO A 99 45.42 -19.37 6.75
CA PRO A 99 44.35 -20.36 6.59
C PRO A 99 43.28 -20.33 7.69
N ALA A 100 43.66 -20.06 8.94
CA ALA A 100 42.73 -19.96 10.07
C ALA A 100 41.78 -18.76 9.93
N VAL A 101 42.23 -17.64 9.36
CA VAL A 101 41.38 -16.46 9.09
C VAL A 101 40.39 -16.78 7.97
N CYS A 102 40.85 -17.43 6.90
CA CYS A 102 39.99 -17.88 5.81
C CYS A 102 38.93 -18.88 6.29
N GLN A 103 39.29 -19.77 7.22
CA GLN A 103 38.37 -20.72 7.82
C GLN A 103 37.27 -20.01 8.63
N ARG A 104 37.62 -19.01 9.44
CA ARG A 104 36.62 -18.24 10.21
C ARG A 104 35.57 -17.56 9.32
N VAL A 105 35.96 -17.04 8.16
CA VAL A 105 35.00 -16.46 7.20
C VAL A 105 34.09 -17.54 6.62
N THR A 106 34.65 -18.71 6.30
CA THR A 106 33.88 -19.85 5.81
C THR A 106 32.86 -20.31 6.85
N ASP A 107 33.28 -20.43 8.11
CA ASP A 107 32.41 -20.84 9.22
C ASP A 107 31.33 -19.80 9.50
N ALA A 108 31.65 -18.51 9.44
CA ALA A 108 30.69 -17.42 9.62
C ALA A 108 29.64 -17.41 8.49
N MET A 109 30.05 -17.64 7.24
CA MET A 109 29.13 -17.77 6.10
C MET A 109 28.25 -19.01 6.24
N ALA A 110 28.81 -20.16 6.64
CA ALA A 110 28.03 -21.38 6.88
C ALA A 110 27.02 -21.20 8.03
N GLY A 111 27.41 -20.51 9.11
CA GLY A 111 26.52 -20.18 10.22
C GLY A 111 25.37 -19.25 9.79
N PHE A 112 25.66 -18.26 8.94
CA PHE A 112 24.62 -17.41 8.35
C PHE A 112 23.66 -18.19 7.45
N ASP A 113 24.18 -19.08 6.59
CA ASP A 113 23.35 -19.92 5.72
C ASP A 113 22.47 -20.89 6.52
N GLN A 114 22.97 -21.43 7.64
CA GLN A 114 22.17 -22.24 8.58
C GLN A 114 21.07 -21.42 9.26
N MET A 115 21.37 -20.19 9.68
CA MET A 115 20.37 -19.26 10.24
C MET A 115 19.30 -18.95 9.18
N ALA A 116 19.71 -18.65 7.95
CA ALA A 116 18.79 -18.40 6.84
C ALA A 116 17.89 -19.61 6.57
N ALA A 117 18.46 -20.82 6.51
CA ALA A 117 17.70 -22.05 6.30
C ALA A 117 16.72 -22.35 7.45
N ARG A 118 17.11 -22.09 8.70
CA ARG A 118 16.25 -22.30 9.87
C ARG A 118 15.03 -21.40 9.87
N HIS A 119 15.21 -20.13 9.51
CA HIS A 119 14.16 -19.12 9.65
C HIS A 119 13.38 -18.85 8.37
N ALA A 120 13.99 -19.09 7.21
CA ALA A 120 13.49 -18.59 5.94
C ALA A 120 13.60 -19.58 4.77
N ASP A 121 13.90 -20.86 5.06
CA ASP A 121 14.19 -21.96 4.13
C ASP A 121 15.41 -21.74 3.22
N ASP A 122 15.48 -20.59 2.56
CA ASP A 122 16.56 -20.19 1.68
C ASP A 122 16.84 -18.69 1.75
N ARG A 123 17.75 -18.23 0.90
CA ARG A 123 18.16 -16.84 0.85
C ARG A 123 17.10 -15.91 0.25
N ALA A 124 16.23 -16.43 -0.62
CA ALA A 124 15.12 -15.67 -1.16
C ALA A 124 14.03 -15.46 -0.09
N GLY A 125 13.75 -16.48 0.72
CA GLY A 125 12.91 -16.36 1.90
C GLY A 125 13.50 -15.40 2.94
N LEU A 126 14.82 -15.41 3.15
CA LEU A 126 15.46 -14.47 4.05
C LEU A 126 15.27 -13.02 3.58
N ASP A 127 15.44 -12.75 2.29
CA ASP A 127 15.17 -11.43 1.71
C ASP A 127 13.71 -10.98 1.91
N MET A 128 12.75 -11.91 1.90
CA MET A 128 11.34 -11.62 2.21
C MET A 128 11.14 -11.26 3.69
N LEU A 129 11.73 -12.01 4.62
CA LEU A 129 11.67 -11.70 6.06
C LEU A 129 12.30 -10.34 6.37
N LEU A 130 13.48 -10.08 5.82
CA LEU A 130 14.17 -8.80 5.99
C LEU A 130 13.32 -7.65 5.44
N SER A 131 12.66 -7.84 4.30
CA SER A 131 11.76 -6.82 3.72
C SER A 131 10.55 -6.51 4.60
N ALA A 132 10.11 -7.45 5.44
CA ALA A 132 9.02 -7.24 6.38
C ALA A 132 9.47 -6.55 7.69
N MET A 133 10.76 -6.63 8.04
CA MET A 133 11.30 -6.15 9.32
C MET A 133 12.02 -4.81 9.26
N VAL A 134 12.55 -4.42 8.10
CA VAL A 134 13.25 -3.14 7.98
C VAL A 134 12.27 -1.99 8.16
N ALA A 135 12.44 -1.22 9.23
CA ALA A 135 11.75 0.04 9.44
C ALA A 135 12.41 1.18 8.65
N GLY A 136 11.66 2.24 8.35
CA GLY A 136 12.18 3.43 7.68
C GLY A 136 12.24 3.33 6.15
N GLU A 137 12.95 4.26 5.51
CA GLU A 137 12.92 4.47 4.06
C GLU A 137 13.40 3.26 3.24
N ALA A 138 14.43 2.56 3.72
CA ALA A 138 14.96 1.37 3.05
C ALA A 138 13.94 0.22 3.02
N GLY A 139 13.19 0.05 4.11
CA GLY A 139 12.10 -0.93 4.19
C GLY A 139 10.93 -0.55 3.29
N ALA A 140 10.57 0.74 3.27
CA ALA A 140 9.53 1.26 2.39
C ALA A 140 9.83 1.01 0.91
N ALA A 141 11.07 1.25 0.47
CA ALA A 141 11.50 0.99 -0.90
C ALA A 141 11.44 -0.50 -1.28
N ARG A 142 11.87 -1.40 -0.38
CA ARG A 142 11.78 -2.86 -0.59
C ARG A 142 10.33 -3.33 -0.67
N LEU A 143 9.47 -2.81 0.21
CA LEU A 143 8.04 -3.10 0.21
C LEU A 143 7.35 -2.59 -1.06
N GLU A 144 7.69 -1.38 -1.54
CA GLU A 144 7.20 -0.86 -2.83
C GLU A 144 7.63 -1.74 -4.00
N ALA A 145 8.88 -2.22 -4.03
CA ALA A 145 9.36 -3.13 -5.08
C ALA A 145 8.63 -4.48 -5.06
N SER A 146 8.32 -5.02 -3.88
CA SER A 146 7.51 -6.24 -3.74
C SER A 146 6.09 -6.02 -4.30
N ARG A 147 5.45 -4.92 -3.91
CA ARG A 147 4.16 -4.47 -4.41
C ARG A 147 4.14 -4.28 -5.93
N GLN A 148 5.20 -3.72 -6.52
CA GLN A 148 5.33 -3.57 -7.97
C GLN A 148 5.38 -4.92 -8.70
N ARG A 149 6.10 -5.91 -8.16
CA ARG A 149 6.08 -7.28 -8.70
C ARG A 149 4.70 -7.91 -8.60
N ALA A 150 4.02 -7.74 -7.46
CA ALA A 150 2.65 -8.20 -7.28
C ALA A 150 1.68 -7.54 -8.27
N PHE A 151 1.82 -6.24 -8.52
CA PHE A 151 1.05 -5.53 -9.56
C PHE A 151 1.25 -6.15 -10.95
N ALA A 152 2.48 -6.46 -11.35
CA ALA A 152 2.75 -7.09 -12.63
C ALA A 152 2.13 -8.49 -12.72
N GLY A 153 2.29 -9.31 -11.66
CA GLY A 153 1.69 -10.64 -11.57
C GLY A 153 0.16 -10.60 -11.62
N ASN A 154 -0.46 -9.76 -10.78
CA ASN A 154 -1.92 -9.58 -10.74
C ASN A 154 -2.46 -9.06 -12.08
N SER A 155 -1.75 -8.13 -12.73
CA SER A 155 -2.14 -7.66 -14.06
C SER A 155 -2.15 -8.80 -15.09
N ALA A 156 -1.12 -9.65 -15.08
CA ALA A 156 -1.04 -10.80 -15.99
C ALA A 156 -2.12 -11.85 -15.71
N ILE A 157 -2.36 -12.18 -14.43
CA ILE A 157 -3.38 -13.15 -13.99
C ILE A 157 -4.78 -12.65 -14.36
N TRP A 158 -5.14 -11.45 -13.92
CA TRP A 158 -6.48 -10.90 -14.10
C TRP A 158 -6.73 -10.30 -15.49
N GLY A 159 -5.66 -10.07 -16.27
CA GLY A 159 -5.77 -9.60 -17.64
C GLY A 159 -6.28 -8.17 -17.74
N VAL A 160 -6.10 -7.37 -16.69
CA VAL A 160 -6.50 -5.98 -16.61
C VAL A 160 -5.46 -5.17 -15.84
N ARG A 161 -5.43 -3.87 -16.07
CA ARG A 161 -4.65 -2.91 -15.26
C ARG A 161 -5.24 -1.51 -15.38
N ALA A 162 -4.94 -0.64 -14.43
CA ALA A 162 -5.14 0.80 -14.60
C ALA A 162 -3.93 1.60 -14.11
N ARG A 163 -3.79 2.84 -14.57
CA ARG A 163 -2.74 3.75 -14.09
C ARG A 163 -3.09 4.34 -12.73
N LEU A 164 -4.36 4.66 -12.52
CA LEU A 164 -4.84 5.26 -11.26
C LEU A 164 -6.20 4.66 -10.90
N GLN A 165 -6.34 4.22 -9.66
CA GLN A 165 -7.64 4.16 -8.99
C GLN A 165 -7.72 5.36 -8.03
N PHE A 166 -8.83 6.09 -8.03
CA PHE A 166 -9.00 7.17 -7.07
C PHE A 166 -10.40 7.20 -6.47
N GLY A 167 -10.50 7.80 -5.28
CA GLY A 167 -11.75 8.12 -4.64
C GLY A 167 -11.61 9.38 -3.80
N THR A 168 -12.54 10.30 -3.96
CA THR A 168 -12.69 11.51 -3.16
C THR A 168 -14.04 11.43 -2.46
N HIS A 169 -14.00 11.34 -1.14
CA HIS A 169 -15.18 11.36 -0.28
C HIS A 169 -15.39 12.78 0.23
N ILE A 170 -16.61 13.29 0.10
CA ILE A 170 -17.02 14.65 0.47
C ILE A 170 -18.11 14.50 1.53
N HIS A 171 -17.81 14.94 2.75
CA HIS A 171 -18.70 14.85 3.90
C HIS A 171 -19.26 16.24 4.20
N THR A 172 -20.58 16.36 4.20
CA THR A 172 -21.30 17.63 4.42
C THR A 172 -22.37 17.44 5.49
N PRO A 173 -22.71 18.47 6.29
CA PRO A 173 -23.88 18.41 7.15
C PRO A 173 -25.13 18.12 6.31
N SER A 174 -26.01 17.26 6.80
CA SER A 174 -27.27 17.00 6.11
C SER A 174 -28.17 18.22 6.23
N ALA A 175 -28.65 18.74 5.10
CA ALA A 175 -29.58 19.86 5.07
C ALA A 175 -30.99 19.46 5.54
N GLU A 176 -31.35 18.19 5.34
CA GLU A 176 -32.69 17.66 5.65
C GLU A 176 -32.78 17.10 7.07
N GLN A 177 -31.68 16.54 7.58
CA GLN A 177 -31.65 15.85 8.88
C GLN A 177 -30.52 16.41 9.78
N PRO A 178 -30.81 17.47 10.57
CA PRO A 178 -29.83 18.05 11.48
C PRO A 178 -29.17 17.01 12.40
N GLY A 179 -27.84 17.07 12.51
CA GLY A 179 -27.06 16.11 13.30
C GLY A 179 -26.57 14.90 12.51
N LEU A 180 -26.99 14.71 11.26
CA LEU A 180 -26.50 13.68 10.36
C LEU A 180 -25.59 14.24 9.27
N VAL A 181 -24.84 13.34 8.61
CA VAL A 181 -23.88 13.65 7.55
C VAL A 181 -24.38 13.08 6.22
N ASP A 182 -24.38 13.92 5.20
CA ASP A 182 -24.48 13.49 3.81
C ASP A 182 -23.08 13.19 3.28
N VAL A 183 -22.91 12.06 2.60
CA VAL A 183 -21.64 11.62 2.04
C VAL A 183 -21.76 11.48 0.53
N SER A 184 -20.96 12.25 -0.19
CA SER A 184 -20.78 12.10 -1.62
C SER A 184 -19.43 11.48 -1.92
N SER A 185 -19.36 10.66 -2.96
CA SER A 185 -18.09 10.10 -3.42
C SER A 185 -17.98 10.20 -4.94
N VAL A 186 -16.84 10.69 -5.40
CA VAL A 186 -16.42 10.64 -6.80
C VAL A 186 -15.15 9.83 -6.91
N GLY A 187 -15.11 8.91 -7.86
CA GLY A 187 -13.97 8.00 -7.97
C GLY A 187 -14.08 7.05 -9.14
N GLY A 188 -13.00 6.35 -9.41
CA GLY A 188 -12.96 5.41 -10.52
C GLY A 188 -11.55 5.05 -10.95
N LEU A 189 -11.42 4.68 -12.22
CA LEU A 189 -10.21 4.13 -12.82
C LEU A 189 -9.81 4.99 -14.01
N LEU A 190 -8.55 5.46 -14.03
CA LEU A 190 -7.99 6.19 -15.17
C LEU A 190 -6.95 5.32 -15.91
N ASP A 191 -6.96 5.43 -17.23
CA ASP A 191 -6.15 4.64 -18.16
C ASP A 191 -6.32 3.14 -17.86
N PHE A 192 -7.57 2.71 -17.69
CA PHE A 192 -7.93 1.30 -17.55
C PHE A 192 -7.71 0.58 -18.87
N ARG A 193 -7.04 -0.58 -18.82
CA ARG A 193 -6.71 -1.38 -20.00
C ARG A 193 -6.97 -2.86 -19.75
N ARG A 194 -7.54 -3.49 -20.77
CA ARG A 194 -7.57 -4.94 -20.91
C ARG A 194 -6.24 -5.45 -21.45
N LEU A 195 -5.77 -6.59 -20.96
CA LEU A 195 -4.65 -7.35 -21.52
C LEU A 195 -5.14 -8.57 -22.30
N ARG A 196 -6.41 -8.93 -22.18
CA ARG A 196 -7.10 -9.92 -23.01
C ARG A 196 -8.55 -9.48 -23.32
N PRO A 197 -9.12 -9.85 -24.47
CA PRO A 197 -10.42 -9.30 -24.89
C PRO A 197 -11.59 -9.63 -23.93
N THR A 198 -11.57 -10.84 -23.38
CA THR A 198 -12.65 -11.46 -22.58
C THR A 198 -12.63 -11.12 -21.09
N ALA A 199 -11.81 -10.15 -20.66
CA ALA A 199 -11.66 -9.83 -19.25
C ALA A 199 -12.82 -8.94 -18.73
N SER A 200 -14.00 -9.50 -18.45
CA SER A 200 -15.04 -8.75 -17.71
C SER A 200 -14.49 -8.28 -16.36
N TRP A 201 -14.78 -7.03 -15.99
CA TRP A 201 -14.19 -6.44 -14.79
C TRP A 201 -15.16 -5.55 -14.02
N PRO A 202 -15.36 -5.75 -12.70
CA PRO A 202 -16.18 -4.86 -11.89
C PRO A 202 -15.49 -3.50 -11.73
N VAL A 203 -16.13 -2.44 -12.21
CA VAL A 203 -15.61 -1.06 -12.18
C VAL A 203 -16.32 -0.17 -11.18
N ALA A 204 -17.56 -0.50 -10.80
CA ALA A 204 -18.27 0.14 -9.70
C ALA A 204 -19.13 -0.88 -8.95
N ARG A 205 -19.35 -0.59 -7.66
CA ARG A 205 -20.26 -1.34 -6.79
C ARG A 205 -21.14 -0.35 -6.04
N HIS A 206 -22.43 -0.61 -6.06
CA HIS A 206 -23.41 -0.01 -5.19
C HIS A 206 -23.82 -1.11 -4.22
N MET A 207 -23.54 -0.93 -2.94
CA MET A 207 -23.87 -1.92 -1.93
C MET A 207 -24.96 -1.30 -1.07
N ASP A 208 -25.95 -2.08 -0.70
CA ASP A 208 -26.95 -1.63 0.26
C ASP A 208 -26.24 -1.42 1.60
N ALA A 209 -26.35 -0.23 2.18
CA ALA A 209 -25.61 0.14 3.41
C ALA A 209 -26.10 -0.61 4.67
N SER A 210 -27.05 -1.55 4.55
CA SER A 210 -27.68 -2.22 5.67
C SER A 210 -26.99 -3.53 6.06
N GLY A 211 -26.13 -3.45 7.08
CA GLY A 211 -25.88 -4.57 7.99
C GLY A 211 -26.87 -4.60 9.17
N ASP A 212 -27.62 -3.52 9.38
CA ASP A 212 -28.63 -3.39 10.44
C ASP A 212 -29.91 -2.79 9.81
N ALA A 213 -31.05 -3.44 10.04
CA ALA A 213 -32.31 -3.23 9.31
C ALA A 213 -33.01 -1.88 9.61
N ARG A 214 -32.33 -0.92 10.24
CA ARG A 214 -32.96 0.30 10.78
C ARG A 214 -32.98 1.48 9.82
N HIS A 215 -32.09 1.53 8.83
CA HIS A 215 -32.10 2.57 7.80
C HIS A 215 -31.64 1.97 6.45
N SER A 216 -32.58 1.77 5.52
CA SER A 216 -32.22 1.51 4.13
C SER A 216 -31.74 2.83 3.53
N VAL A 217 -30.43 2.99 3.43
CA VAL A 217 -29.83 4.18 2.85
C VAL A 217 -29.58 3.91 1.37
N THR A 218 -30.32 4.58 0.49
CA THR A 218 -30.16 4.46 -0.96
C THR A 218 -29.15 5.50 -1.45
N ALA A 219 -28.10 5.07 -2.16
CA ALA A 219 -27.21 6.01 -2.85
C ALA A 219 -27.80 6.45 -4.19
N GLU A 220 -27.71 7.74 -4.48
CA GLU A 220 -28.18 8.37 -5.71
C GLU A 220 -26.99 8.78 -6.58
N ALA A 221 -27.23 9.03 -7.87
CA ALA A 221 -26.22 9.63 -8.73
C ALA A 221 -25.95 11.08 -8.27
N LEU A 222 -24.68 11.47 -8.16
CA LEU A 222 -24.30 12.83 -7.76
C LEU A 222 -24.73 13.87 -8.82
N MET A 223 -24.67 13.48 -10.09
CA MET A 223 -25.14 14.27 -11.21
C MET A 223 -26.46 13.69 -11.72
N ALA A 224 -27.38 14.55 -12.15
CA ALA A 224 -28.68 14.13 -12.66
C ALA A 224 -28.52 13.11 -13.81
N THR A 225 -29.19 11.97 -13.67
CA THR A 225 -29.32 10.95 -14.71
C THR A 225 -30.77 10.90 -15.18
N SER A 226 -30.97 10.74 -16.49
CA SER A 226 -32.30 10.51 -17.08
C SER A 226 -32.85 9.11 -16.78
N ASP A 227 -31.97 8.17 -16.45
CA ASP A 227 -32.31 6.78 -16.12
C ASP A 227 -31.77 6.42 -14.72
N PRO A 228 -32.65 6.18 -13.74
CA PRO A 228 -32.26 5.75 -12.39
C PRO A 228 -31.54 4.40 -12.35
N GLN A 229 -31.68 3.55 -13.38
CA GLN A 229 -31.04 2.24 -13.46
C GLN A 229 -29.67 2.29 -14.14
N ALA A 230 -29.33 3.41 -14.79
CA ALA A 230 -28.05 3.61 -15.45
C ALA A 230 -26.92 3.73 -14.42
N ALA A 231 -25.69 3.45 -14.89
CA ALA A 231 -24.51 3.68 -14.08
C ALA A 231 -24.40 5.18 -13.70
N PRO A 232 -24.02 5.52 -12.45
CA PRO A 232 -23.85 6.91 -12.01
C PRO A 232 -22.54 7.50 -12.55
N LEU A 233 -22.40 7.50 -13.88
CA LEU A 233 -21.20 7.85 -14.62
C LEU A 233 -21.07 9.37 -14.73
N MET A 234 -19.91 9.90 -14.36
CA MET A 234 -19.52 11.30 -14.55
C MET A 234 -19.06 11.46 -16.00
N ARG A 235 -20.01 11.75 -16.92
CA ARG A 235 -19.79 11.71 -18.38
C ARG A 235 -18.64 12.59 -18.86
N ASP A 236 -18.51 13.81 -18.35
CA ASP A 236 -17.45 14.74 -18.79
C ASP A 236 -16.04 14.32 -18.35
N TRP A 237 -15.93 13.33 -17.46
CA TRP A 237 -14.67 12.76 -16.96
C TRP A 237 -14.50 11.28 -17.32
N SER A 238 -15.43 10.73 -18.09
CA SER A 238 -15.39 9.33 -18.53
C SER A 238 -15.25 9.27 -20.04
N THR A 239 -14.37 8.42 -20.56
CA THR A 239 -14.25 8.20 -22.01
C THR A 239 -15.07 7.02 -22.51
N ILE A 240 -15.69 6.28 -21.59
CA ILE A 240 -16.49 5.10 -21.90
C ILE A 240 -17.94 5.48 -22.21
N ALA A 241 -18.53 4.78 -23.19
CA ALA A 241 -19.96 4.85 -23.46
C ALA A 241 -20.75 4.09 -22.38
N PRO A 242 -21.87 4.63 -21.86
CA PRO A 242 -22.68 3.96 -20.84
C PRO A 242 -23.07 2.51 -21.18
N GLU A 243 -23.26 2.23 -22.46
CA GLU A 243 -23.68 0.93 -23.00
C GLU A 243 -22.59 -0.14 -22.87
N ALA A 244 -21.32 0.26 -22.67
CA ALA A 244 -20.22 -0.66 -22.42
C ALA A 244 -20.19 -1.16 -20.96
N LEU A 245 -21.05 -0.62 -20.08
CA LEU A 245 -21.22 -1.08 -18.71
C LEU A 245 -22.42 -2.01 -18.63
N ARG A 246 -22.18 -3.23 -18.14
CA ARG A 246 -23.19 -4.21 -17.82
C ARG A 246 -23.54 -4.13 -16.35
N ARG A 247 -24.82 -3.91 -16.06
CA ARG A 247 -25.36 -4.02 -14.71
C ARG A 247 -25.50 -5.50 -14.32
N VAL A 248 -25.07 -5.83 -13.11
CA VAL A 248 -25.19 -7.15 -12.49
C VAL A 248 -25.75 -6.97 -11.09
N ASP A 249 -27.02 -7.33 -10.90
CA ASP A 249 -27.63 -7.35 -9.57
C ASP A 249 -27.10 -8.57 -8.78
N ILE A 250 -26.72 -8.34 -7.54
CA ILE A 250 -26.22 -9.34 -6.59
C ILE A 250 -27.00 -9.23 -5.28
N ASP A 251 -26.93 -10.23 -4.41
CA ASP A 251 -27.69 -10.26 -3.14
C ASP A 251 -27.43 -9.06 -2.22
N SER A 252 -26.30 -8.37 -2.40
CA SER A 252 -25.84 -7.27 -1.55
C SER A 252 -25.85 -5.91 -2.25
N GLY A 253 -26.46 -5.82 -3.43
CA GLY A 253 -26.60 -4.59 -4.21
C GLY A 253 -26.36 -4.82 -5.69
N ILE A 254 -25.65 -3.89 -6.32
CA ILE A 254 -25.47 -3.85 -7.77
C ILE A 254 -23.98 -3.68 -8.10
N VAL A 255 -23.52 -4.37 -9.14
CA VAL A 255 -22.18 -4.25 -9.70
C VAL A 255 -22.27 -3.81 -11.15
N TRP A 256 -21.41 -2.87 -11.54
CA TRP A 256 -21.26 -2.47 -12.93
C TRP A 256 -19.96 -3.06 -13.43
N GLU A 257 -20.08 -3.91 -14.42
CA GLU A 257 -18.96 -4.57 -15.05
C GLU A 257 -18.68 -3.98 -16.43
N LEU A 258 -17.42 -3.81 -16.74
CA LEU A 258 -16.99 -3.50 -18.08
C LEU A 258 -17.17 -4.74 -18.95
N ALA A 259 -18.01 -4.66 -19.98
CA ALA A 259 -18.19 -5.73 -20.96
C ALA A 259 -16.93 -5.94 -21.82
N ASP A 260 -16.85 -7.06 -22.52
CA ASP A 260 -15.75 -7.38 -23.43
C ASP A 260 -15.41 -6.25 -24.40
N GLY A 261 -14.13 -6.10 -24.73
CA GLY A 261 -13.69 -4.94 -25.51
C GLY A 261 -12.25 -4.99 -25.99
N PRO A 262 -11.78 -3.92 -26.65
CA PRO A 262 -10.44 -3.85 -27.23
C PRO A 262 -9.33 -3.99 -26.18
N VAL A 263 -8.18 -4.51 -26.61
CA VAL A 263 -7.02 -4.81 -25.75
C VAL A 263 -5.97 -3.71 -25.83
N GLY A 264 -5.21 -3.52 -24.76
CA GLY A 264 -4.05 -2.66 -24.71
C GLY A 264 -4.42 -1.18 -24.76
N ARG A 265 -3.56 -0.38 -25.39
CA ARG A 265 -3.71 1.09 -25.43
C ARG A 265 -4.90 1.54 -26.28
N THR A 266 -5.30 0.76 -27.28
CA THR A 266 -6.45 1.07 -28.16
C THR A 266 -7.79 0.89 -27.45
N GLY A 267 -7.83 0.11 -26.37
CA GLY A 267 -8.99 -0.06 -25.50
C GLY A 267 -8.86 0.67 -24.17
N SER A 268 -8.01 1.69 -24.09
CA SER A 268 -7.82 2.48 -22.88
C SER A 268 -9.07 3.32 -22.58
N SER A 269 -9.53 3.28 -21.34
CA SER A 269 -10.69 4.06 -20.90
C SER A 269 -10.47 4.72 -19.54
N ASP A 270 -10.99 5.95 -19.41
CA ASP A 270 -11.21 6.59 -18.12
C ASP A 270 -12.67 6.36 -17.71
N ILE A 271 -12.88 5.89 -16.49
CA ILE A 271 -14.18 5.50 -15.96
C ILE A 271 -14.34 6.18 -14.60
N VAL A 272 -15.25 7.14 -14.49
CA VAL A 272 -15.46 7.93 -13.27
C VAL A 272 -16.93 7.88 -12.88
N PHE A 273 -17.18 7.56 -11.62
CA PHE A 273 -18.51 7.50 -11.03
C PHE A 273 -18.67 8.60 -9.98
N GLY A 274 -19.90 9.08 -9.80
CA GLY A 274 -20.25 10.05 -8.78
C GLY A 274 -21.56 9.68 -8.11
N ARG A 275 -21.54 9.52 -6.80
CA ARG A 275 -22.71 9.13 -6.01
C ARG A 275 -22.86 9.98 -4.76
N ARG A 276 -24.08 10.11 -4.27
CA ARG A 276 -24.44 10.78 -3.02
C ARG A 276 -25.27 9.85 -2.16
N VAL A 277 -25.03 9.90 -0.87
CA VAL A 277 -25.79 9.21 0.15
C VAL A 277 -26.22 10.24 1.19
N ASN A 278 -27.52 10.38 1.41
CA ASN A 278 -28.04 11.31 2.41
C ASN A 278 -28.15 10.62 3.77
N ALA A 279 -27.92 11.39 4.84
CA ALA A 279 -28.11 10.94 6.22
C ALA A 279 -27.41 9.60 6.53
N LEU A 280 -26.16 9.44 6.10
CA LEU A 280 -25.43 8.16 6.22
C LEU A 280 -25.14 7.78 7.68
N GLY A 281 -24.89 8.78 8.53
CA GLY A 281 -24.52 8.58 9.92
C GLY A 281 -24.40 9.88 10.70
N PRO A 282 -24.09 9.81 12.00
CA PRO A 282 -24.06 10.98 12.87
C PRO A 282 -22.87 11.90 12.57
N ALA A 283 -23.08 13.20 12.74
CA ALA A 283 -22.05 14.23 12.63
C ALA A 283 -21.10 14.28 13.84
N PHE A 284 -21.57 13.75 14.98
CA PHE A 284 -20.85 13.70 16.24
C PHE A 284 -20.77 12.24 16.72
N ALA A 285 -19.82 11.95 17.61
CA ALA A 285 -19.72 10.63 18.20
C ALA A 285 -21.01 10.27 18.96
N GLU A 286 -21.65 9.16 18.60
CA GLU A 286 -22.91 8.70 19.18
C GLU A 286 -22.92 7.18 19.35
N GLY A 287 -23.12 6.72 20.59
CA GLY A 287 -23.10 5.29 20.92
C GLY A 287 -21.78 4.63 20.53
N ASP A 288 -21.86 3.56 19.74
CA ASP A 288 -20.68 2.83 19.23
C ASP A 288 -20.08 3.48 17.96
N ILE A 289 -20.75 4.49 17.39
CA ILE A 289 -20.28 5.20 16.19
C ILE A 289 -19.41 6.38 16.61
N THR A 290 -18.10 6.14 16.67
CA THR A 290 -17.10 7.13 17.11
C THR A 290 -16.21 7.63 15.98
N THR A 291 -16.33 7.05 14.77
CA THR A 291 -15.46 7.37 13.65
C THR A 291 -16.23 7.50 12.34
N ALA A 292 -15.74 8.36 11.46
CA ALA A 292 -16.10 8.39 10.05
C ALA A 292 -14.95 7.84 9.22
N THR A 293 -15.28 7.09 8.16
CA THR A 293 -14.26 6.48 7.30
C THR A 293 -14.55 6.74 5.83
N ALA A 294 -13.56 7.28 5.12
CA ALA A 294 -13.52 7.29 3.66
C ALA A 294 -12.73 6.06 3.19
N ILE A 295 -13.26 5.30 2.22
CA ILE A 295 -12.66 4.02 1.78
C ILE A 295 -12.57 3.93 0.26
N VAL A 296 -11.48 3.35 -0.24
CA VAL A 296 -11.36 2.81 -1.59
C VAL A 296 -10.99 1.33 -1.50
N ASN A 297 -11.81 0.47 -2.11
CA ASN A 297 -11.54 -0.96 -2.24
C ASN A 297 -10.59 -1.20 -3.42
N LEU A 298 -9.44 -1.77 -3.11
CA LEU A 298 -8.32 -2.04 -4.03
C LEU A 298 -8.45 -3.46 -4.58
N GLY A 299 -9.51 -3.64 -5.36
CA GLY A 299 -9.77 -4.88 -6.09
C GLY A 299 -9.15 -4.91 -7.49
N THR A 300 -8.63 -3.79 -8.00
CA THR A 300 -8.07 -3.67 -9.36
C THR A 300 -6.55 -3.53 -9.32
N PRO A 301 -5.79 -4.24 -10.18
CA PRO A 301 -4.36 -4.01 -10.33
C PRO A 301 -4.12 -2.59 -10.85
N VAL A 302 -3.60 -1.70 -10.01
CA VAL A 302 -3.32 -0.30 -10.38
C VAL A 302 -1.90 0.11 -10.05
N GLU A 303 -1.34 1.03 -10.83
CA GLU A 303 -0.02 1.61 -10.53
C GLU A 303 -0.08 2.53 -9.30
N ARG A 304 -1.20 3.22 -9.11
CA ARG A 304 -1.43 4.13 -7.98
C ARG A 304 -2.87 4.07 -7.49
N ALA A 305 -3.06 4.17 -6.19
CA ALA A 305 -4.32 4.49 -5.55
C ALA A 305 -4.24 5.88 -4.90
N GLN A 306 -5.24 6.72 -5.11
CA GLN A 306 -5.39 8.02 -4.45
C GLN A 306 -6.70 8.05 -3.68
N LEU A 307 -6.63 8.32 -2.37
CA LEU A 307 -7.82 8.49 -1.54
C LEU A 307 -7.80 9.89 -0.93
N GLU A 308 -8.93 10.57 -1.05
CA GLU A 308 -9.16 11.87 -0.46
C GLU A 308 -10.38 11.85 0.45
N LEU A 309 -10.27 12.59 1.55
CA LEU A 309 -11.37 12.94 2.43
C LEU A 309 -11.45 14.47 2.45
N LEU A 310 -12.56 15.00 1.98
CA LEU A 310 -12.95 16.40 2.11
C LEU A 310 -14.07 16.46 3.13
N MET A 311 -13.85 17.17 4.22
CA MET A 311 -14.84 17.29 5.29
C MET A 311 -15.18 18.77 5.49
N HIS A 312 -16.48 19.05 5.49
CA HIS A 312 -16.99 20.40 5.73
C HIS A 312 -16.54 20.87 7.12
N ARG A 313 -16.14 22.14 7.24
CA ARG A 313 -15.61 22.72 8.49
C ARG A 313 -16.49 22.52 9.71
N ASP A 314 -17.80 22.47 9.54
CA ASP A 314 -18.78 22.28 10.63
C ASP A 314 -18.79 20.84 11.18
N LEU A 315 -18.15 19.90 10.48
CA LEU A 315 -18.02 18.50 10.89
C LEU A 315 -16.63 18.16 11.44
N VAL A 316 -15.66 19.06 11.28
CA VAL A 316 -14.25 18.77 11.58
C VAL A 316 -13.90 19.29 12.97
N GLY A 317 -13.38 18.41 13.83
CA GLY A 317 -12.68 18.80 15.05
C GLY A 317 -11.18 19.05 14.82
N GLU A 318 -10.37 19.00 15.87
CA GLU A 318 -8.91 19.19 15.77
C GLU A 318 -8.16 17.97 15.21
N GLN A 319 -8.86 16.86 14.95
CA GLN A 319 -8.25 15.58 14.65
C GLN A 319 -7.81 15.46 13.19
N THR A 320 -6.65 14.84 12.97
CA THR A 320 -6.19 14.40 11.65
C THR A 320 -6.61 12.95 11.39
N PRO A 321 -7.04 12.59 10.16
CA PRO A 321 -7.36 11.21 9.84
C PRO A 321 -6.15 10.27 10.00
N GLU A 322 -6.43 9.04 10.46
CA GLU A 322 -5.49 7.92 10.43
C GLU A 322 -5.59 7.20 9.08
N VAL A 323 -4.44 6.86 8.48
CA VAL A 323 -4.39 6.00 7.30
C VAL A 323 -4.43 4.53 7.72
N ARG A 324 -5.38 3.78 7.17
CA ARG A 324 -5.49 2.33 7.36
C ARG A 324 -5.48 1.61 6.02
N LEU A 325 -4.69 0.54 5.94
CA LEU A 325 -4.71 -0.40 4.82
C LEU A 325 -5.02 -1.78 5.40
N GLN A 326 -6.11 -2.39 4.94
CA GLN A 326 -6.57 -3.66 5.47
C GLN A 326 -6.68 -4.71 4.37
N SER A 327 -6.22 -5.93 4.65
CA SER A 327 -6.43 -7.06 3.75
C SER A 327 -7.93 -7.37 3.61
N MET A 328 -8.36 -7.67 2.39
CA MET A 328 -9.73 -8.11 2.08
C MET A 328 -9.80 -9.60 1.71
N VAL A 329 -8.80 -10.40 2.12
CA VAL A 329 -8.77 -11.84 1.80
C VAL A 329 -9.87 -12.62 2.52
N GLU A 330 -10.21 -12.25 3.75
CA GLU A 330 -11.23 -12.94 4.56
C GLU A 330 -12.61 -12.25 4.56
N THR A 331 -12.68 -10.98 4.16
CA THR A 331 -13.88 -10.16 4.31
C THR A 331 -14.29 -9.51 2.99
N SER A 332 -15.58 -9.65 2.64
CA SER A 332 -16.21 -8.92 1.53
C SER A 332 -16.62 -7.49 1.91
N SER A 333 -16.71 -7.19 3.21
CA SER A 333 -17.05 -5.88 3.76
C SER A 333 -15.82 -5.22 4.40
N ALA A 334 -15.48 -4.03 3.92
CA ALA A 334 -14.32 -3.27 4.37
C ALA A 334 -14.63 -2.55 5.70
N LEU A 335 -13.71 -2.64 6.66
CA LEU A 335 -13.58 -1.77 7.83
C LEU A 335 -14.89 -1.55 8.64
N SER A 336 -15.68 -2.60 8.86
CA SER A 336 -16.69 -2.57 9.93
C SER A 336 -15.98 -2.50 11.28
N GLY A 337 -16.45 -1.65 12.20
CA GLY A 337 -15.77 -1.20 13.43
C GLY A 337 -15.27 -2.26 14.42
N HIS A 338 -15.43 -3.55 14.10
CA HIS A 338 -14.75 -4.64 14.75
C HIS A 338 -13.35 -4.81 14.14
N ASP A 339 -12.45 -3.89 14.51
CA ASP A 339 -11.04 -3.89 14.12
C ASP A 339 -10.35 -5.16 14.64
N ARG A 340 -10.40 -6.24 13.84
CA ARG A 340 -9.47 -7.35 13.98
C ARG A 340 -8.14 -6.87 13.41
N GLY A 341 -7.35 -6.18 14.23
CA GLY A 341 -6.02 -5.67 13.86
C GLY A 341 -5.09 -6.70 13.20
N ALA A 342 -5.42 -8.00 13.29
CA ALA A 342 -4.78 -9.13 12.62
C ALA A 342 -4.64 -9.02 11.08
N LEU A 343 -5.43 -8.18 10.40
CA LEU A 343 -5.38 -8.04 8.92
C LEU A 343 -4.88 -6.67 8.43
N ARG A 344 -4.25 -5.87 9.30
CA ARG A 344 -3.68 -4.57 8.91
C ARG A 344 -2.39 -4.76 8.12
N LEU A 345 -2.30 -4.11 6.96
CA LEU A 345 -1.11 -4.09 6.10
C LEU A 345 -0.28 -2.82 6.38
N PRO A 346 1.06 -2.90 6.23
CA PRO A 346 1.93 -1.75 6.43
C PRO A 346 1.68 -0.66 5.38
N VAL A 347 1.63 0.59 5.84
CA VAL A 347 1.59 1.80 5.01
C VAL A 347 2.79 2.65 5.33
N THR A 348 3.52 3.05 4.29
CA THR A 348 4.75 3.85 4.41
C THR A 348 4.58 5.26 3.87
N GLU A 349 3.48 5.49 3.18
CA GLU A 349 3.14 6.71 2.48
C GLU A 349 2.59 7.76 3.45
N ARG A 350 2.97 9.01 3.22
CA ARG A 350 2.60 10.12 4.09
C ARG A 350 1.21 10.65 3.72
N LEU A 351 0.37 10.85 4.74
CA LEU A 351 -0.87 11.61 4.59
C LEU A 351 -0.55 13.09 4.34
N LEU A 352 -1.07 13.63 3.25
CA LEU A 352 -0.95 15.03 2.89
C LEU A 352 -2.17 15.79 3.43
N ASN A 353 -1.92 16.86 4.19
CA ASN A 353 -2.93 17.88 4.45
C ASN A 353 -2.99 18.79 3.22
N LEU A 354 -4.17 18.92 2.61
CA LEU A 354 -4.38 19.75 1.42
C LEU A 354 -4.50 21.25 1.75
N GLY A 355 -4.45 21.62 3.03
CA GLY A 355 -4.64 22.98 3.52
C GLY A 355 -6.10 23.33 3.73
N SER A 356 -6.34 24.60 4.06
CA SER A 356 -7.67 25.18 4.28
C SER A 356 -7.85 26.45 3.43
N CYS A 357 -9.09 26.75 3.07
CA CYS A 357 -9.51 28.02 2.45
C CYS A 357 -8.78 28.48 1.16
N PRO A 358 -8.91 27.78 0.01
CA PRO A 358 -9.43 26.43 -0.19
C PRO A 358 -8.32 25.37 -0.15
N PRO A 359 -8.65 24.08 0.06
CA PRO A 359 -7.68 23.00 -0.07
C PRO A 359 -7.11 22.94 -1.50
N SER A 360 -5.84 22.54 -1.60
CA SER A 360 -5.16 22.32 -2.88
C SER A 360 -5.64 21.04 -3.54
N LEU A 361 -6.67 21.16 -4.36
CA LEU A 361 -7.33 20.02 -5.02
C LEU A 361 -6.53 19.46 -6.21
N ALA A 362 -5.50 20.14 -6.70
CA ALA A 362 -4.72 19.67 -7.85
C ALA A 362 -4.03 18.33 -7.54
N SER A 363 -4.19 17.33 -8.42
CA SER A 363 -3.46 16.05 -8.32
C SER A 363 -2.46 15.92 -9.47
N PRO A 364 -1.18 15.64 -9.21
CA PRO A 364 -0.22 15.33 -10.27
C PRO A 364 -0.49 14.00 -10.99
N HIS A 365 -1.50 13.24 -10.55
CA HIS A 365 -1.84 11.92 -11.09
C HIS A 365 -3.11 11.93 -11.96
N ALA A 366 -3.86 13.03 -11.94
CA ALA A 366 -5.09 13.17 -12.72
C ALA A 366 -5.27 14.64 -13.15
N ALA A 367 -5.09 14.91 -14.44
CA ALA A 367 -4.99 16.27 -14.97
C ALA A 367 -6.21 17.16 -14.67
N ARG A 368 -7.43 16.60 -14.75
CA ARG A 368 -8.70 17.31 -14.50
C ARG A 368 -9.30 17.01 -13.13
N HIS A 369 -8.48 16.55 -12.18
CA HIS A 369 -8.96 16.17 -10.85
C HIS A 369 -9.54 17.35 -10.07
N SER A 370 -8.88 18.50 -10.11
CA SER A 370 -9.37 19.70 -9.43
C SER A 370 -10.71 20.18 -10.00
N GLU A 371 -10.91 20.09 -11.31
CA GLU A 371 -12.18 20.40 -11.98
C GLU A 371 -13.29 19.43 -11.54
N LEU A 372 -12.99 18.12 -11.53
CA LEU A 372 -13.93 17.08 -11.09
C LEU A 372 -14.41 17.36 -9.66
N VAL A 373 -13.47 17.56 -8.74
CA VAL A 373 -13.79 17.76 -7.32
C VAL A 373 -14.54 19.07 -7.10
N LYS A 374 -14.16 20.15 -7.78
CA LYS A 374 -14.89 21.44 -7.71
C LYS A 374 -16.32 21.30 -8.20
N CYS A 375 -16.53 20.70 -9.38
CA CYS A 375 -17.86 20.43 -9.91
C CYS A 375 -18.69 19.57 -8.94
N SER A 376 -18.06 18.59 -8.29
CA SER A 376 -18.72 17.73 -7.30
C SER A 376 -19.15 18.51 -6.06
N ILE A 377 -18.32 19.44 -5.58
CA ILE A 377 -18.62 20.31 -4.43
C ILE A 377 -19.74 21.31 -4.79
N GLU A 378 -19.67 21.90 -5.98
CA GLU A 378 -20.66 22.86 -6.48
C GLU A 378 -22.04 22.19 -6.68
N ALA A 379 -22.07 20.94 -7.14
CA ALA A 379 -23.30 20.14 -7.25
C ALA A 379 -23.97 19.89 -5.89
N LEU A 380 -23.22 20.00 -4.78
CA LEU A 380 -23.73 19.91 -3.41
C LEU A 380 -24.15 21.26 -2.83
N GLY A 381 -23.98 22.36 -3.58
CA GLY A 381 -24.32 23.71 -3.13
C GLY A 381 -23.26 24.37 -2.23
N PHE A 382 -22.05 23.82 -2.16
CA PHE A 382 -20.96 24.36 -1.36
C PHE A 382 -19.85 24.96 -2.23
N THR A 383 -18.88 25.61 -1.59
CA THR A 383 -17.65 26.09 -2.23
C THR A 383 -16.45 25.31 -1.71
N PRO A 384 -15.34 25.20 -2.49
CA PRO A 384 -14.13 24.54 -2.00
C PRO A 384 -13.58 25.15 -0.70
N ALA A 385 -13.83 26.44 -0.44
CA ALA A 385 -13.35 27.10 0.77
C ALA A 385 -13.98 26.51 2.04
N ASP A 386 -15.14 25.86 1.94
CA ASP A 386 -15.88 25.33 3.09
C ASP A 386 -15.26 24.04 3.67
N PHE A 387 -14.28 23.46 2.97
CA PHE A 387 -13.74 22.14 3.29
C PHE A 387 -12.29 22.19 3.81
N LEU A 388 -12.00 21.21 4.66
CA LEU A 388 -10.67 20.73 4.97
C LEU A 388 -10.43 19.43 4.19
N GLY A 389 -9.20 19.23 3.72
CA GLY A 389 -8.90 18.10 2.84
C GLY A 389 -7.64 17.34 3.24
N TRP A 390 -7.70 16.02 3.11
CA TRP A 390 -6.53 15.15 3.21
C TRP A 390 -6.43 14.24 2.01
N ARG A 391 -5.20 13.91 1.61
CA ARG A 391 -4.90 13.01 0.50
C ARG A 391 -3.82 12.02 0.89
N ILE A 392 -4.04 10.76 0.58
CA ILE A 392 -3.01 9.73 0.57
C ILE A 392 -2.86 9.17 -0.85
N VAL A 393 -1.63 8.92 -1.26
CA VAL A 393 -1.32 8.26 -2.54
C VAL A 393 -0.47 7.03 -2.26
N LEU A 394 -1.01 5.86 -2.57
CA LEU A 394 -0.36 4.56 -2.40
C LEU A 394 0.13 4.05 -3.75
N ARG A 395 1.41 3.72 -3.87
CA ARG A 395 1.97 3.11 -5.10
C ARG A 395 1.80 1.61 -5.06
N HIS A 396 1.40 1.04 -6.20
CA HIS A 396 1.19 -0.39 -6.39
C HIS A 396 0.45 -1.03 -5.20
N PRO A 397 -0.77 -0.55 -4.86
CA PRO A 397 -1.53 -1.06 -3.72
C PRO A 397 -1.61 -2.61 -3.73
N PRO A 398 -1.44 -3.28 -2.58
CA PRO A 398 -1.65 -4.72 -2.51
C PRO A 398 -3.12 -5.04 -2.81
N MET A 399 -3.36 -6.18 -3.45
CA MET A 399 -4.69 -6.62 -3.86
C MET A 399 -4.91 -8.08 -3.40
N PRO A 400 -6.08 -8.41 -2.81
CA PRO A 400 -7.20 -7.51 -2.49
C PRO A 400 -6.98 -6.80 -1.14
N SER A 401 -7.21 -5.48 -1.10
CA SER A 401 -7.16 -4.69 0.15
C SER A 401 -8.15 -3.51 0.13
N ALA A 402 -8.33 -2.84 1.27
CA ALA A 402 -9.07 -1.59 1.39
C ALA A 402 -8.16 -0.51 1.98
N LEU A 403 -8.06 0.62 1.29
CA LEU A 403 -7.38 1.82 1.78
C LEU A 403 -8.44 2.74 2.40
N GLY A 404 -8.22 3.16 3.64
CA GLY A 404 -9.14 3.99 4.40
C GLY A 404 -8.46 5.19 5.04
N LEU A 405 -9.19 6.30 5.12
CA LEU A 405 -8.93 7.44 6.00
C LEU A 405 -9.98 7.42 7.10
N VAL A 406 -9.55 7.12 8.32
CA VAL A 406 -10.42 7.04 9.50
C VAL A 406 -10.23 8.29 10.34
N ILE A 407 -11.29 9.06 10.58
CA ILE A 407 -11.25 10.24 11.44
C ILE A 407 -12.17 10.03 12.65
N GLN A 408 -11.71 10.46 13.82
CA GLN A 408 -12.54 10.47 15.02
C GLN A 408 -13.62 11.54 14.89
N LEU A 409 -14.87 11.17 15.17
CA LEU A 409 -15.97 12.13 15.20
C LEU A 409 -15.83 13.02 16.44
N PRO A 410 -16.13 14.32 16.33
CA PRO A 410 -16.13 15.21 17.49
C PRO A 410 -17.21 14.82 18.49
N SER A 411 -17.01 15.13 19.77
CA SER A 411 -18.08 15.05 20.77
C SER A 411 -19.14 16.13 20.49
N GLN A 412 -20.39 15.83 20.84
CA GLN A 412 -21.47 16.80 20.68
C GLN A 412 -21.19 18.06 21.52
N PRO A 413 -21.28 19.28 20.95
CA PRO A 413 -21.10 20.51 21.72
C PRO A 413 -22.21 20.64 22.78
N THR A 414 -21.80 20.91 24.03
CA THR A 414 -22.68 21.10 25.19
C THR A 414 -23.47 22.38 25.16
#